data_AF-A0A9N9WWT9-F1
#
_entry.id   AF-A0A9N9WWT9-F1
#
_cell.length_a   1.000
_cell.length_b   1.000
_cell.length_c   1.000
_cell.angle_alpha   90.00
_cell.angle_beta   90.00
_cell.angle_gamma   90.00
#
_symmetry.space_group_name_H-M   'P 1'
#
loop_
_entity.id
_entity.type
_entity.pdbx_description
1 polymer ?
#
loop_
_entity_poly.entity_id
_entity_poly.type
_entity_poly.pdbx_seq_one_letter_code
_entity_poly.pdbx_strand_id
1 'polypeptide(L)'
;MATADNENINTNTDEVTSQVEAEKEEELPIIVSKFEYIKIAKQTTTTVVLEWKYNDDKIDSENPENPEKVFKIVRLKNRNEWETISWTRKSICVMKNLEQNTCYSIKILVMIQMPDKFDVIDSSEVFKCSIQVIPSHKTFVRAIQKSQLHLIKSYLKLMPDYLNLTFKSHSALCLAVKQNDLSIAKYFLDEGTDVNVGIPEIKRTPLHVAVFHGFLEMSDLLISYKADIRAKDIMGLNVAHHAIDSNILEAVEYCIENLGIHTETKDNNGYTLLLRAIVGRADYNIVRYLFDQKASQSVRDNARLSILQHVRMINDQELVDILLNYKPKNKSDAKQKMKHNVQKLIMSRQMKKDETDEETGDESSQAVSALDQSVLFK
;
A
#
# COMPACT_ATOMS: atom_id res chain seq x y z
N MET A 1 49.33 27.87 44.17
CA MET A 1 48.40 28.56 45.10
C MET A 1 47.71 27.46 45.88
N ALA A 2 48.27 27.10 47.03
CA ALA A 2 47.83 27.57 48.35
C ALA A 2 46.59 26.74 48.80
N THR A 3 46.79 25.73 49.66
CA THR A 3 46.42 25.73 51.11
C THR A 3 44.89 25.77 51.30
N ALA A 4 44.23 24.98 52.14
CA ALA A 4 44.64 24.43 53.42
C ALA A 4 43.66 23.31 53.83
N ASP A 5 44.19 22.37 54.61
CA ASP A 5 43.45 21.63 55.62
C ASP A 5 42.92 22.58 56.70
N ASN A 6 41.73 22.30 57.23
CA ASN A 6 41.40 22.48 58.64
C ASN A 6 40.07 21.74 58.89
N GLU A 7 40.12 20.56 59.51
CA GLU A 7 40.13 20.40 60.98
C GLU A 7 38.78 20.81 61.60
N ASN A 8 38.05 19.82 62.11
CA ASN A 8 37.80 19.65 63.56
C ASN A 8 36.50 20.35 64.00
N ILE A 9 35.68 19.87 64.93
CA ILE A 9 35.84 18.88 65.99
C ILE A 9 34.46 18.29 66.26
N ASN A 10 34.52 16.99 66.53
CA ASN A 10 33.54 16.12 67.14
C ASN A 10 33.26 16.50 68.60
N THR A 11 32.02 16.56 69.08
CA THR A 11 31.72 16.22 70.49
C THR A 11 30.26 15.86 70.71
N ASN A 12 30.09 14.61 71.17
CA ASN A 12 29.23 14.12 72.25
C ASN A 12 27.71 14.19 72.08
N THR A 13 27.02 13.07 71.87
CA THR A 13 26.70 11.95 72.80
C THR A 13 25.66 12.32 73.86
N ASP A 14 24.83 11.32 74.15
CA ASP A 14 23.81 11.21 75.19
C ASP A 14 22.43 11.70 74.71
N GLU A 15 21.33 10.94 74.78
CA GLU A 15 20.94 9.74 75.51
C GLU A 15 19.55 9.39 74.89
N VAL A 16 19.14 8.14 74.62
CA VAL A 16 18.26 7.32 75.47
C VAL A 16 17.75 6.14 74.59
N THR A 17 18.05 4.91 75.03
CA THR A 17 17.29 3.61 74.96
C THR A 17 16.22 3.39 73.87
N SER A 18 15.90 2.22 73.34
CA SER A 18 16.32 0.81 73.40
C SER A 18 15.27 0.03 72.57
N GLN A 19 15.62 -1.13 72.01
CA GLN A 19 14.70 -2.19 71.51
C GLN A 19 13.99 -1.91 70.17
N VAL A 20 14.39 -2.55 69.06
CA VAL A 20 14.00 -3.91 68.59
C VAL A 20 12.51 -4.02 68.27
N GLU A 21 12.18 -3.97 66.98
CA GLU A 21 11.03 -4.57 66.29
C GLU A 21 11.35 -4.40 64.78
N ALA A 22 11.86 -5.39 64.03
CA ALA A 22 11.18 -6.59 63.54
C ALA A 22 9.84 -6.28 62.82
N GLU A 23 9.87 -5.42 61.81
CA GLU A 23 8.78 -5.36 60.83
C GLU A 23 9.13 -6.22 59.61
N LYS A 24 8.36 -7.31 59.53
CA LYS A 24 8.36 -8.36 58.53
C LYS A 24 8.15 -7.74 57.15
N GLU A 25 9.03 -8.07 56.21
CA GLU A 25 8.63 -8.17 54.80
C GLU A 25 7.48 -9.17 54.75
N GLU A 26 6.25 -8.69 54.56
CA GLU A 26 5.14 -9.52 54.11
C GLU A 26 5.46 -9.96 52.69
N GLU A 27 6.19 -11.07 52.59
CA GLU A 27 6.28 -11.88 51.38
C GLU A 27 4.84 -12.25 50.98
N LEU A 28 4.28 -11.53 50.02
CA LEU A 28 3.07 -11.95 49.31
C LEU A 28 3.31 -13.39 48.84
N PRO A 29 2.42 -14.35 49.14
CA PRO A 29 2.66 -15.73 48.79
C PRO A 29 2.83 -15.82 47.28
N ILE A 30 3.99 -16.32 46.85
CA ILE A 30 4.24 -16.71 45.47
C ILE A 30 3.20 -17.80 45.17
N ILE A 31 2.10 -17.42 44.51
CA ILE A 31 1.08 -18.35 44.05
C ILE A 31 1.75 -19.15 42.93
N VAL A 32 2.37 -20.27 43.30
CA VAL A 32 2.74 -21.32 42.35
C VAL A 32 1.42 -21.78 41.75
N SER A 33 1.17 -21.38 40.50
CA SER A 33 -0.08 -21.69 39.81
C SER A 33 -0.37 -23.19 39.91
N LYS A 34 -1.53 -23.58 40.41
CA LYS A 34 -1.93 -24.99 40.62
C LYS A 34 -2.30 -25.71 39.30
N PHE A 35 -1.97 -25.11 38.17
CA PHE A 35 -2.13 -25.70 36.85
C PHE A 35 -0.94 -26.62 36.54
N GLU A 36 -1.22 -27.88 36.22
CA GLU A 36 -0.20 -28.84 35.76
C GLU A 36 0.25 -28.51 34.34
N TYR A 37 -0.70 -28.16 33.48
CA TYR A 37 -0.42 -27.58 32.17
C TYR A 37 -1.61 -26.78 31.64
N ILE A 38 -1.29 -25.82 30.77
CA ILE A 38 -2.25 -25.15 29.90
C ILE A 38 -1.66 -25.16 28.49
N LYS A 39 -2.38 -25.71 27.52
CA LYS A 39 -1.91 -25.84 26.14
C LYS A 39 -2.97 -25.41 25.13
N ILE A 40 -2.49 -24.94 23.97
CA ILE A 40 -3.32 -24.70 22.79
C ILE A 40 -3.39 -26.02 22.03
N ALA A 41 -4.54 -26.69 22.08
CA ALA A 41 -4.71 -28.01 21.46
C ALA A 41 -4.95 -27.91 19.95
N LYS A 42 -5.69 -26.89 19.52
CA LYS A 42 -5.95 -26.62 18.11
C LYS A 42 -6.22 -25.14 17.89
N GLN A 43 -5.65 -24.58 16.83
CA GLN A 43 -5.81 -23.18 16.46
C GLN A 43 -6.17 -23.09 14.99
N THR A 44 -7.32 -22.47 14.71
CA THR A 44 -7.75 -22.10 13.36
C THR A 44 -7.94 -20.58 13.30
N THR A 45 -8.31 -20.07 12.13
CA THR A 45 -8.53 -18.65 11.88
C THR A 45 -9.72 -18.06 12.65
N THR A 46 -10.67 -18.90 13.08
CA THR A 46 -11.90 -18.49 13.78
C THR A 46 -12.10 -19.18 15.13
N THR A 47 -11.33 -20.23 15.42
CA THR A 47 -11.48 -21.00 16.65
C THR A 47 -10.14 -21.33 17.30
N VAL A 48 -10.02 -21.10 18.61
CA VAL A 48 -8.91 -21.59 19.43
C VAL A 48 -9.48 -22.56 20.46
N VAL A 49 -8.86 -23.74 20.54
CA VAL A 49 -9.17 -24.76 21.54
C VAL A 49 -8.08 -24.74 22.59
N LEU A 50 -8.46 -24.38 23.81
CA LEU A 50 -7.60 -24.43 24.99
C LEU A 50 -7.91 -25.69 25.77
N GLU A 51 -6.86 -26.39 26.19
CA GLU A 51 -6.93 -27.54 27.09
C GLU A 51 -6.04 -27.26 28.30
N TRP A 52 -6.53 -27.55 29.51
CA TRP A 52 -5.76 -27.40 30.73
C TRP A 52 -5.99 -28.57 31.68
N LYS A 53 -5.05 -28.76 32.61
CA LYS A 53 -5.19 -29.68 33.73
C LYS A 53 -4.81 -28.94 35.00
N TYR A 54 -5.70 -29.00 35.99
CA TYR A 54 -5.57 -28.31 37.27
C TYR A 54 -5.41 -29.38 38.36
N ASN A 55 -4.39 -29.25 39.20
CA ASN A 55 -4.11 -30.20 40.26
C ASN A 55 -5.00 -29.92 41.47
N ASP A 56 -5.86 -30.89 41.79
CA ASP A 56 -6.74 -30.86 42.95
C ASP A 56 -6.05 -31.31 44.25
N ASP A 57 -4.78 -31.70 44.16
CA ASP A 57 -4.00 -32.30 45.25
C ASP A 57 -3.54 -31.24 46.26
N LYS A 58 -4.50 -30.78 47.07
CA LYS A 58 -4.42 -30.27 48.47
C LYS A 58 -5.71 -29.51 48.81
N ILE A 59 -6.87 -30.13 48.59
CA ILE A 59 -8.07 -29.81 49.36
C ILE A 59 -8.42 -31.10 50.08
N ASP A 60 -8.28 -31.04 51.40
CA ASP A 60 -8.24 -32.16 52.31
C ASP A 60 -9.38 -33.16 52.08
N SER A 61 -9.02 -34.43 52.18
CA SER A 61 -9.89 -35.60 52.17
C SER A 61 -10.85 -35.67 53.38
N GLU A 62 -11.23 -34.53 53.99
CA GLU A 62 -12.07 -34.47 55.20
C GLU A 62 -13.29 -33.55 55.09
N ASN A 63 -13.60 -32.96 53.91
CA ASN A 63 -14.87 -32.22 53.75
C ASN A 63 -15.71 -32.74 52.55
N PRO A 64 -16.94 -33.26 52.77
CA PRO A 64 -17.77 -33.86 51.70
C PRO A 64 -18.41 -32.85 50.74
N GLU A 65 -18.39 -31.55 51.05
CA GLU A 65 -18.88 -30.51 50.15
C GLU A 65 -17.73 -30.06 49.25
N ASN A 66 -17.45 -30.82 48.19
CA ASN A 66 -16.51 -30.42 47.15
C ASN A 66 -17.12 -29.23 46.41
N PRO A 67 -16.70 -27.98 46.68
CA PRO A 67 -17.46 -26.84 46.22
C PRO A 67 -17.30 -26.73 44.70
N GLU A 68 -18.40 -26.53 43.97
CA GLU A 68 -18.39 -26.58 42.50
C GLU A 68 -17.37 -25.57 41.94
N LYS A 69 -16.35 -26.07 41.23
CA LYS A 69 -15.33 -25.25 40.57
C LYS A 69 -15.83 -24.80 39.20
N VAL A 70 -15.65 -23.52 38.91
CA VAL A 70 -15.96 -22.94 37.60
C VAL A 70 -14.74 -22.19 37.08
N PHE A 71 -14.41 -22.41 35.81
CA PHE A 71 -13.35 -21.70 35.13
C PHE A 71 -13.92 -20.50 34.38
N LYS A 72 -13.31 -19.33 34.59
CA LYS A 72 -13.59 -18.10 33.86
C LYS A 72 -12.45 -17.80 32.90
N ILE A 73 -12.75 -17.72 31.62
CA ILE A 73 -11.76 -17.37 30.60
C ILE A 73 -11.91 -15.90 30.26
N VAL A 74 -10.80 -15.16 30.39
CA VAL A 74 -10.76 -13.72 30.14
C VAL A 74 -9.72 -13.39 29.07
N ARG A 75 -10.05 -12.44 28.19
CA ARG A 75 -9.11 -11.85 27.22
C ARG A 75 -8.77 -10.43 27.60
N LEU A 76 -7.54 -10.02 27.33
CA LEU A 76 -7.13 -8.62 27.44
C LEU A 76 -7.73 -7.82 26.27
N LYS A 77 -8.56 -6.82 26.57
CA LYS A 77 -9.20 -5.93 25.59
C LYS A 77 -8.39 -4.65 25.38
N ASN A 78 -8.02 -4.00 26.48
CA ASN A 78 -7.17 -2.80 26.55
C ASN A 78 -5.96 -3.06 27.46
N ARG A 79 -4.98 -2.14 27.52
CA ARG A 79 -3.72 -2.34 28.29
C ARG A 79 -3.92 -2.93 29.70
N ASN A 80 -5.02 -2.58 30.39
CA ASN A 80 -5.31 -3.07 31.75
C ASN A 80 -6.73 -3.68 31.92
N GLU A 81 -7.53 -3.84 30.86
CA GLU A 81 -8.93 -4.30 31.00
C GLU A 81 -9.11 -5.73 30.46
N TRP A 82 -9.66 -6.60 31.30
CA TRP A 82 -9.95 -7.99 30.99
C TRP A 82 -11.45 -8.20 30.72
N GLU A 83 -11.78 -8.68 29.54
CA GLU A 83 -13.14 -9.01 29.11
C GLU A 83 -13.41 -10.50 29.26
N THR A 84 -14.59 -10.86 29.76
CA THR A 84 -14.98 -12.26 29.95
C THR A 84 -15.44 -12.85 28.62
N ILE A 85 -14.82 -13.95 28.20
CA ILE A 85 -15.17 -14.65 26.95
C ILE A 85 -16.20 -15.74 27.23
N SER A 86 -15.91 -16.60 28.21
CA SER A 86 -16.70 -17.80 28.46
C SER A 86 -16.50 -18.34 29.87
N TRP A 87 -17.52 -19.04 30.33
CA TRP A 87 -17.54 -19.80 31.57
C TRP A 87 -17.61 -21.28 31.24
N THR A 88 -16.75 -22.10 31.85
CA THR A 88 -16.74 -23.55 31.61
C THR A 88 -16.50 -24.32 32.90
N ARG A 89 -17.17 -25.47 33.05
CA ARG A 89 -16.86 -26.46 34.10
C ARG A 89 -15.86 -27.52 33.63
N LYS A 90 -15.69 -27.64 32.30
CA LYS A 90 -14.77 -28.57 31.67
C LYS A 90 -13.39 -27.95 31.55
N SER A 91 -12.35 -28.79 31.57
CA SER A 91 -10.96 -28.39 31.35
C SER A 91 -10.59 -28.17 29.87
N ILE A 92 -11.62 -28.00 29.02
CA ILE A 92 -11.49 -27.73 27.58
C ILE A 92 -12.46 -26.61 27.24
N CYS A 93 -11.99 -25.61 26.52
CA CYS A 93 -12.83 -24.55 25.98
C CYS A 93 -12.55 -24.31 24.50
N VAL A 94 -13.62 -24.19 23.72
CA VAL A 94 -13.57 -23.77 22.32
C VAL A 94 -14.00 -22.32 22.25
N MET A 95 -13.03 -21.43 22.05
CA MET A 95 -13.30 -20.02 21.79
C MET A 95 -13.62 -19.86 20.32
N LYS A 96 -14.82 -19.36 20.01
CA LYS A 96 -15.28 -19.06 18.65
C LYS A 96 -15.36 -17.54 18.48
N ASN A 97 -15.36 -17.07 17.22
CA ASN A 97 -15.46 -15.64 16.87
C ASN A 97 -14.27 -14.79 17.34
N LEU A 98 -13.07 -15.35 17.29
CA LEU A 98 -11.86 -14.54 17.44
C LEU A 98 -11.70 -13.68 16.18
N GLU A 99 -11.54 -12.37 16.37
CA GLU A 99 -11.17 -11.41 15.33
C GLU A 99 -9.83 -11.81 14.69
N GLN A 100 -9.82 -11.87 13.36
CA GLN A 100 -8.62 -12.16 12.59
C GLN A 100 -7.51 -11.15 12.93
N ASN A 101 -6.29 -11.63 13.17
CA ASN A 101 -5.05 -10.85 13.31
C ASN A 101 -4.78 -10.16 14.64
N THR A 102 -5.42 -10.57 15.72
CA THR A 102 -5.06 -10.07 17.05
C THR A 102 -4.32 -11.15 17.83
N CYS A 103 -3.20 -10.77 18.43
CA CYS A 103 -2.55 -11.58 19.46
C CYS A 103 -3.42 -11.48 20.72
N TYR A 104 -4.08 -12.58 21.07
CA TYR A 104 -4.89 -12.60 22.29
C TYR A 104 -4.01 -12.92 23.48
N SER A 105 -4.04 -12.04 24.48
CA SER A 105 -3.55 -12.36 25.81
C SER A 105 -4.71 -12.88 26.63
N ILE A 106 -4.62 -14.13 27.07
CA ILE A 106 -5.71 -14.87 27.72
C ILE A 106 -5.24 -15.31 29.10
N LYS A 107 -6.14 -15.23 30.08
CA LYS A 107 -5.97 -15.84 31.41
C LYS A 107 -7.18 -16.71 31.74
N ILE A 108 -6.93 -17.74 32.53
CA ILE A 108 -7.95 -18.61 33.12
C ILE A 108 -7.97 -18.32 34.62
N LEU A 109 -9.14 -17.95 35.13
CA LEU A 109 -9.36 -17.75 36.56
C LEU A 109 -10.15 -18.94 37.09
N VAL A 110 -9.68 -19.50 38.21
CA VAL A 110 -10.37 -20.57 38.92
C VAL A 110 -11.23 -19.94 40.00
N MET A 111 -12.54 -20.20 39.95
CA MET A 111 -13.49 -19.72 40.93
C MET A 111 -14.16 -20.89 41.65
N ILE A 112 -14.41 -20.72 42.94
CA ILE A 112 -15.19 -21.65 43.75
C ILE A 112 -16.50 -20.99 44.16
N GLN A 113 -17.58 -21.76 44.06
CA GLN A 113 -18.89 -21.34 44.55
C GLN A 113 -18.96 -21.51 46.07
N MET A 114 -19.03 -20.39 46.79
CA MET A 114 -19.46 -20.34 48.19
C MET A 114 -20.97 -20.03 48.24
N PRO A 115 -21.65 -20.21 49.39
CA PRO A 115 -23.11 -20.06 49.48
C PRO A 115 -23.64 -18.71 48.98
N ASP A 116 -22.89 -17.62 49.15
CA ASP A 116 -23.34 -16.25 48.82
C ASP A 116 -22.46 -15.51 47.79
N LYS A 117 -21.28 -16.03 47.43
CA LYS A 117 -20.29 -15.37 46.53
C LYS A 117 -19.40 -16.37 45.79
N PHE A 118 -18.74 -15.89 44.73
CA PHE A 118 -17.64 -16.59 44.08
C PHE A 118 -16.32 -15.92 44.42
N ASP A 119 -15.40 -16.68 44.99
CA ASP A 119 -14.03 -16.21 45.25
C ASP A 119 -13.07 -16.75 44.18
N VAL A 120 -12.13 -15.89 43.75
CA VAL A 120 -11.08 -16.24 42.81
C VAL A 120 -9.90 -16.77 43.61
N ILE A 121 -9.54 -18.04 43.38
CA ILE A 121 -8.50 -18.73 44.16
C ILE A 121 -7.14 -18.64 43.48
N ASP A 122 -7.14 -18.80 42.16
CA ASP A 122 -5.92 -18.84 41.37
C ASP A 122 -6.14 -18.20 40.00
N SER A 123 -5.07 -17.59 39.49
CA SER A 123 -5.01 -17.01 38.17
C SER A 123 -3.85 -17.63 37.40
N SER A 124 -4.14 -18.15 36.21
CA SER A 124 -3.10 -18.65 35.33
C SER A 124 -2.16 -17.53 34.85
N GLU A 125 -0.99 -17.94 34.35
CA GLU A 125 -0.13 -17.06 33.55
C GLU A 125 -0.85 -16.50 32.32
N VAL A 126 -0.31 -15.42 31.75
CA VAL A 126 -0.84 -14.81 30.51
C VAL A 126 -0.39 -15.61 29.31
N PHE A 127 -1.32 -16.29 28.65
CA PHE A 127 -1.05 -16.98 27.39
C PHE A 127 -1.24 -16.04 26.21
N LYS A 128 -0.21 -15.95 25.36
CA LYS A 128 -0.28 -15.20 24.10
C LYS A 128 -0.62 -16.17 22.97
N CYS A 129 -1.87 -16.18 22.53
CA CYS A 129 -2.27 -16.88 21.31
C CYS A 129 -1.97 -15.97 20.11
N SER A 130 -0.91 -16.26 19.37
CA SER A 130 -0.68 -15.66 18.06
C SER A 130 -1.19 -16.61 16.99
N ILE A 131 -2.18 -16.19 16.20
CA ILE A 131 -2.57 -16.91 14.97
C ILE A 131 -1.59 -16.45 13.89
N GLN A 132 -1.24 -17.35 12.95
CA GLN A 132 -0.57 -16.98 11.71
C GLN A 132 -1.35 -15.80 11.09
N VAL A 133 -0.75 -14.62 11.09
CA VAL A 133 -1.44 -13.36 10.77
C VAL A 133 -1.94 -13.45 9.33
N ILE A 134 -3.25 -13.61 9.14
CA ILE A 134 -3.88 -13.53 7.82
C ILE A 134 -3.93 -12.05 7.48
N PRO A 135 -3.05 -11.52 6.63
CA PRO A 135 -2.97 -10.08 6.40
C PRO A 135 -4.35 -9.49 6.15
N SER A 136 -4.78 -8.56 6.99
CA SER A 136 -5.98 -7.80 6.70
C SER A 136 -5.78 -7.00 5.42
N HIS A 137 -6.87 -6.72 4.72
CA HIS A 137 -6.89 -5.80 3.59
C HIS A 137 -6.19 -4.46 3.88
N LYS A 138 -6.38 -3.91 5.10
CA LYS A 138 -5.74 -2.65 5.53
C LYS A 138 -4.23 -2.78 5.69
N THR A 139 -3.75 -3.91 6.21
CA THR A 139 -2.32 -4.19 6.37
C THR A 139 -1.64 -4.46 5.04
N PHE A 140 -2.34 -5.09 4.09
CA PHE A 140 -1.85 -5.26 2.71
C PHE A 140 -1.67 -3.91 2.00
N VAL A 141 -2.69 -3.05 2.04
CA VAL A 141 -2.59 -1.68 1.49
C VAL A 141 -1.48 -0.89 2.16
N ARG A 142 -1.34 -0.98 3.49
CA ARG A 142 -0.26 -0.31 4.21
C ARG A 142 1.12 -0.82 3.78
N ALA A 143 1.27 -2.12 3.51
CA ALA A 143 2.53 -2.67 3.01
C ALA A 143 2.89 -2.08 1.63
N ILE A 144 1.90 -1.94 0.74
CA ILE A 144 2.06 -1.25 -0.56
C ILE A 144 2.43 0.22 -0.35
N GLN A 145 1.77 0.92 0.57
CA GLN A 145 2.04 2.33 0.90
C GLN A 145 3.40 2.59 1.56
N LYS A 146 4.05 1.54 2.05
CA LYS A 146 5.36 1.60 2.71
C LYS A 146 6.45 0.95 1.86
N SER A 147 6.15 0.61 0.60
CA SER A 147 7.10 -0.04 -0.32
C SER A 147 7.72 -1.34 0.21
N GLN A 148 6.94 -2.12 0.97
CA GLN A 148 7.44 -3.34 1.64
C GLN A 148 7.25 -4.59 0.76
N LEU A 149 8.06 -4.73 -0.28
CA LEU A 149 7.93 -5.82 -1.27
C LEU A 149 7.96 -7.23 -0.65
N HIS A 150 8.87 -7.48 0.30
CA HIS A 150 8.95 -8.80 0.97
C HIS A 150 7.63 -9.16 1.68
N LEU A 151 7.03 -8.18 2.35
CA LEU A 151 5.78 -8.38 3.06
C LEU A 151 4.62 -8.63 2.09
N ILE A 152 4.57 -7.88 0.99
CA ILE A 152 3.57 -8.07 -0.08
C ILE A 152 3.67 -9.47 -0.70
N LYS A 153 4.90 -9.93 -1.00
CA LYS A 153 5.16 -11.31 -1.47
C LYS A 153 4.64 -12.35 -0.48
N SER A 154 4.91 -12.17 0.81
CA SER A 154 4.42 -13.08 1.84
C SER A 154 2.89 -13.09 1.94
N TYR A 155 2.26 -11.93 1.73
CA TYR A 155 0.82 -11.78 1.79
C TYR A 155 0.10 -12.42 0.60
N LEU A 156 0.61 -12.24 -0.63
CA LEU A 156 0.04 -12.86 -1.82
C LEU A 156 0.22 -14.38 -1.84
N LYS A 157 1.31 -14.91 -1.28
CA LYS A 157 1.48 -16.36 -1.08
C LYS A 157 0.39 -16.97 -0.19
N LEU A 158 -0.07 -16.23 0.81
CA LEU A 158 -1.13 -16.68 1.71
C LEU A 158 -2.51 -16.47 1.08
N MET A 159 -2.72 -15.33 0.40
CA MET A 159 -4.01 -14.93 -0.16
C MET A 159 -3.84 -14.33 -1.57
N PRO A 160 -3.91 -15.16 -2.63
CA PRO A 160 -3.78 -14.71 -4.02
C PRO A 160 -4.89 -13.73 -4.45
N ASP A 161 -6.08 -13.83 -3.87
CA ASP A 161 -7.25 -13.00 -4.22
C ASP A 161 -7.03 -11.50 -4.00
N TYR A 162 -6.04 -11.11 -3.18
CA TYR A 162 -5.72 -9.71 -2.91
C TYR A 162 -5.14 -8.97 -4.12
N LEU A 163 -4.66 -9.69 -5.14
CA LEU A 163 -4.09 -9.11 -6.34
C LEU A 163 -5.12 -8.30 -7.13
N ASN A 164 -6.33 -8.86 -7.30
CA ASN A 164 -7.40 -8.29 -8.13
C ASN A 164 -8.41 -7.45 -7.35
N LEU A 165 -8.21 -7.30 -6.04
CA LEU A 165 -9.14 -6.54 -5.22
C LEU A 165 -8.96 -5.03 -5.42
N THR A 166 -10.08 -4.30 -5.41
CA THR A 166 -10.07 -2.84 -5.45
C THR A 166 -10.22 -2.28 -4.04
N PHE A 167 -9.17 -1.62 -3.55
CA PHE A 167 -9.04 -1.06 -2.21
C PHE A 167 -9.45 0.42 -2.22
N LYS A 168 -10.59 0.79 -1.60
CA LYS A 168 -11.12 2.18 -1.64
C LYS A 168 -11.09 2.74 -3.07
N SER A 169 -11.69 1.97 -3.98
CA SER A 169 -11.72 2.19 -5.43
C SER A 169 -10.41 2.11 -6.22
N HIS A 170 -9.26 1.85 -5.60
CA HIS A 170 -7.98 1.69 -6.30
C HIS A 170 -7.52 0.23 -6.32
N SER A 171 -7.14 -0.32 -7.47
CA SER A 171 -6.47 -1.63 -7.53
C SER A 171 -5.10 -1.61 -6.83
N ALA A 172 -4.60 -2.79 -6.43
CA ALA A 172 -3.26 -2.92 -5.84
C ALA A 172 -2.18 -2.32 -6.76
N LEU A 173 -2.28 -2.58 -8.06
CA LEU A 173 -1.39 -2.01 -9.08
C LEU A 173 -1.50 -0.48 -9.13
N CYS A 174 -2.70 0.08 -9.12
CA CYS A 174 -2.89 1.53 -9.14
C CYS A 174 -2.27 2.22 -7.90
N LEU A 175 -2.30 1.57 -6.73
CA LEU A 175 -1.65 2.08 -5.52
C LEU A 175 -0.12 2.08 -5.62
N ALA A 176 0.47 1.08 -6.28
CA ALA A 176 1.90 1.03 -6.56
C ALA A 176 2.31 2.10 -7.58
N VAL A 177 1.53 2.27 -8.65
CA VAL A 177 1.75 3.31 -9.67
C VAL A 177 1.66 4.71 -9.09
N LYS A 178 0.69 4.99 -8.22
CA LYS A 178 0.55 6.30 -7.56
C LYS A 178 1.78 6.66 -6.71
N GLN A 179 2.49 5.67 -6.19
CA GLN A 179 3.73 5.85 -5.42
C GLN A 179 4.99 5.83 -6.28
N ASN A 180 4.85 5.60 -7.58
CA ASN A 180 5.96 5.37 -8.51
C ASN A 180 6.89 4.20 -8.10
N ASP A 181 6.35 3.16 -7.46
CA ASP A 181 7.16 2.01 -7.04
C ASP A 181 7.24 0.97 -8.17
N LEU A 182 8.27 1.08 -9.01
CA LEU A 182 8.52 0.19 -10.15
C LEU A 182 8.68 -1.26 -9.72
N SER A 183 9.28 -1.52 -8.55
CA SER A 183 9.55 -2.88 -8.08
C SER A 183 8.26 -3.61 -7.72
N ILE A 184 7.38 -2.94 -6.99
CA ILE A 184 6.06 -3.49 -6.63
C ILE A 184 5.16 -3.59 -7.86
N ALA A 185 5.13 -2.55 -8.70
CA ALA A 185 4.32 -2.56 -9.92
C ALA A 185 4.71 -3.71 -10.85
N LYS A 186 6.02 -3.89 -11.09
CA LYS A 186 6.54 -5.02 -11.87
C LYS A 186 6.16 -6.36 -11.25
N TYR A 187 6.32 -6.51 -9.94
CA TYR A 187 5.95 -7.74 -9.26
C TYR A 187 4.45 -8.07 -9.41
N PHE A 188 3.56 -7.10 -9.26
CA PHE A 188 2.12 -7.33 -9.49
C PHE A 188 1.79 -7.70 -10.93
N LEU A 189 2.48 -7.11 -11.90
CA LEU A 189 2.32 -7.43 -13.32
C LEU A 189 2.83 -8.85 -13.63
N ASP A 190 3.95 -9.25 -13.04
CA ASP A 190 4.51 -10.60 -13.16
C ASP A 190 3.59 -11.67 -12.55
N GLU A 191 2.88 -11.35 -11.46
CA GLU A 191 1.87 -12.22 -10.84
C GLU A 191 0.54 -12.27 -11.63
N GLY A 192 0.44 -11.57 -12.77
CA GLY A 192 -0.71 -11.63 -13.68
C GLY A 192 -1.84 -10.65 -13.38
N THR A 193 -1.56 -9.54 -12.70
CA THR A 193 -2.57 -8.46 -12.52
C THR A 193 -2.98 -7.90 -13.88
N ASP A 194 -4.28 -7.65 -14.08
CA ASP A 194 -4.74 -6.92 -15.27
C ASP A 194 -4.24 -5.47 -15.23
N VAL A 195 -3.35 -5.14 -16.17
CA VAL A 195 -2.72 -3.84 -16.33
C VAL A 195 -3.71 -2.71 -16.60
N ASN A 196 -4.93 -3.02 -17.08
CA ASN A 196 -5.93 -2.01 -17.42
C ASN A 196 -6.90 -1.72 -16.27
N VAL A 197 -6.92 -2.54 -15.22
CA VAL A 197 -7.80 -2.38 -14.06
C VAL A 197 -7.13 -1.45 -13.03
N GLY A 198 -7.51 -0.17 -13.07
CA GLY A 198 -7.03 0.84 -12.14
C GLY A 198 -8.07 1.22 -11.10
N ILE A 199 -8.87 2.24 -11.45
CA ILE A 199 -9.91 2.82 -10.60
C ILE A 199 -11.27 2.62 -11.30
N PRO A 200 -12.02 1.55 -10.94
CA PRO A 200 -13.24 1.18 -11.66
C PRO A 200 -14.33 2.25 -11.68
N GLU A 201 -14.48 2.99 -10.58
CA GLU A 201 -15.53 4.02 -10.41
C GLU A 201 -15.48 5.11 -11.48
N ILE A 202 -14.27 5.48 -11.92
CA ILE A 202 -14.03 6.53 -12.92
C ILE A 202 -13.42 5.98 -14.22
N LYS A 203 -13.30 4.65 -14.34
CA LYS A 203 -12.66 3.95 -15.46
C LYS A 203 -11.25 4.44 -15.79
N ARG A 204 -10.49 4.90 -14.80
CA ARG A 204 -9.08 5.28 -15.01
C ARG A 204 -8.19 4.05 -14.94
N THR A 205 -7.41 3.82 -15.98
CA THR A 205 -6.38 2.76 -15.99
C THR A 205 -5.14 3.21 -15.21
N PRO A 206 -4.26 2.29 -14.77
CA PRO A 206 -2.97 2.63 -14.18
C PRO A 206 -2.13 3.55 -15.08
N LEU A 207 -2.21 3.39 -16.41
CA LEU A 207 -1.49 4.26 -17.36
C LEU A 207 -1.95 5.72 -17.29
N HIS A 208 -3.25 5.99 -17.10
CA HIS A 208 -3.74 7.35 -16.87
C HIS A 208 -3.09 7.97 -15.62
N VAL A 209 -2.95 7.19 -14.55
CA VAL A 209 -2.38 7.67 -13.28
C VAL A 209 -0.87 7.92 -13.41
N ALA A 210 -0.14 7.03 -14.11
CA ALA A 210 1.29 7.20 -14.35
C ALA A 210 1.58 8.47 -15.16
N VAL A 211 0.86 8.66 -16.28
CA VAL A 211 1.02 9.82 -17.16
C VAL A 211 0.63 11.13 -16.44
N PHE A 212 -0.46 11.13 -15.66
CA PHE A 212 -0.88 12.30 -14.88
C PHE A 212 0.18 12.77 -13.87
N HIS A 213 1.05 11.88 -13.37
CA HIS A 213 2.15 12.28 -12.48
C HIS A 213 3.49 12.45 -13.22
N GLY A 214 3.52 12.30 -14.54
CA GLY A 214 4.75 12.36 -15.34
C GLY A 214 5.70 11.17 -15.12
N PHE A 215 5.22 10.04 -14.61
CA PHE A 215 6.03 8.84 -14.38
C PHE A 215 6.27 8.08 -15.69
N LEU A 216 7.20 8.58 -16.51
CA LEU A 216 7.47 8.04 -17.85
C LEU A 216 8.02 6.60 -17.79
N GLU A 217 8.95 6.32 -16.88
CA GLU A 217 9.49 4.96 -16.70
C GLU A 217 8.42 3.96 -16.25
N MET A 218 7.50 4.38 -15.38
CA MET A 218 6.34 3.58 -14.99
C MET A 218 5.38 3.38 -16.16
N SER A 219 5.22 4.39 -17.00
CA SER A 219 4.39 4.31 -18.21
C SER A 219 4.96 3.29 -19.19
N ASP A 220 6.28 3.32 -19.43
CA ASP A 220 6.99 2.34 -20.26
C ASP A 220 6.84 0.92 -19.71
N LEU A 221 6.95 0.74 -18.39
CA LEU A 221 6.69 -0.54 -17.73
C LEU A 221 5.27 -1.03 -18.03
N LEU A 222 4.24 -0.21 -17.77
CA LEU A 222 2.85 -0.60 -18.00
C LEU A 222 2.58 -0.95 -19.48
N ILE A 223 3.15 -0.19 -20.42
CA ILE A 223 3.02 -0.44 -21.86
C ILE A 223 3.69 -1.76 -22.25
N SER A 224 4.84 -2.10 -21.65
CA SER A 224 5.50 -3.38 -21.90
C SER A 224 4.62 -4.59 -21.52
N TYR A 225 3.72 -4.43 -20.54
CA TYR A 225 2.70 -5.41 -20.17
C TYR A 225 1.36 -5.20 -20.90
N LYS A 226 1.37 -4.53 -22.06
CA LYS A 226 0.22 -4.32 -22.95
C LYS A 226 -0.89 -3.44 -22.36
N ALA A 227 -0.54 -2.41 -21.60
CA ALA A 227 -1.50 -1.37 -21.22
C ALA A 227 -2.16 -0.73 -22.45
N ASP A 228 -3.48 -0.52 -22.39
CA ASP A 228 -4.22 0.14 -23.45
C ASP A 228 -3.97 1.67 -23.43
N ILE A 229 -3.19 2.13 -24.40
CA ILE A 229 -2.86 3.53 -24.63
C ILE A 229 -4.09 4.35 -25.04
N ARG A 230 -5.08 3.72 -25.68
CA ARG A 230 -6.29 4.39 -26.23
C ARG A 230 -7.47 4.32 -25.26
N ALA A 231 -7.27 3.74 -24.08
CA ALA A 231 -8.27 3.70 -23.03
C ALA A 231 -8.79 5.11 -22.73
N LYS A 232 -10.08 5.19 -22.44
CA LYS A 232 -10.76 6.43 -22.05
C LYS A 232 -11.40 6.27 -20.69
N ASP A 233 -11.29 7.29 -19.86
CA ASP A 233 -11.99 7.35 -18.57
C ASP A 233 -13.49 7.67 -18.74
N ILE A 234 -14.21 7.80 -17.62
CA ILE A 234 -15.66 8.07 -17.64
C ILE A 234 -16.04 9.40 -18.34
N MET A 235 -15.10 10.35 -18.41
CA MET A 235 -15.28 11.64 -19.08
C MET A 235 -14.81 11.59 -20.55
N GLY A 236 -14.40 10.42 -21.04
CA GLY A 236 -13.88 10.24 -22.39
C GLY A 236 -12.44 10.72 -22.55
N LEU A 237 -11.75 11.03 -21.45
CA LEU A 237 -10.38 11.52 -21.45
C LEU A 237 -9.43 10.33 -21.66
N ASN A 238 -8.51 10.47 -22.61
CA ASN A 238 -7.38 9.54 -22.78
C ASN A 238 -6.17 10.03 -21.97
N VAL A 239 -5.08 9.26 -21.99
CA VAL A 239 -3.85 9.59 -21.24
C VAL A 239 -3.24 10.95 -21.63
N ALA A 240 -3.36 11.39 -22.90
CA ALA A 240 -2.88 12.70 -23.33
C ALA A 240 -3.71 13.87 -22.75
N HIS A 241 -5.02 13.69 -22.53
CA HIS A 241 -5.81 14.69 -21.82
C HIS A 241 -5.36 14.79 -20.35
N HIS A 242 -5.05 13.67 -19.71
CA HIS A 242 -4.52 13.65 -18.33
C HIS A 242 -3.14 14.29 -18.24
N ALA A 243 -2.28 14.11 -19.24
CA ALA A 243 -0.99 14.81 -19.32
C ALA A 243 -1.18 16.34 -19.35
N ILE A 244 -2.17 16.83 -20.10
CA ILE A 244 -2.49 18.26 -20.14
C ILE A 244 -3.04 18.74 -18.79
N ASP A 245 -3.94 17.98 -18.17
CA ASP A 245 -4.47 18.32 -16.84
C ASP A 245 -3.39 18.32 -15.75
N SER A 246 -2.32 17.55 -15.92
CA SER A 246 -1.15 17.56 -15.02
C SER A 246 -0.23 18.76 -15.21
N ASN A 247 -0.38 19.47 -16.33
CA ASN A 247 0.44 20.61 -16.72
C ASN A 247 1.96 20.28 -16.86
N ILE A 248 2.29 19.05 -17.24
CA ILE A 248 3.67 18.59 -17.44
C ILE A 248 3.93 18.47 -18.94
N LEU A 249 4.75 19.36 -19.51
CA LEU A 249 5.04 19.38 -20.95
C LEU A 249 5.65 18.06 -21.42
N GLU A 250 6.60 17.50 -20.66
CA GLU A 250 7.29 16.25 -20.98
C GLU A 250 6.32 15.07 -21.08
N ALA A 251 5.28 15.04 -20.25
CA ALA A 251 4.23 14.01 -20.33
C ALA A 251 3.36 14.17 -21.58
N VAL A 252 3.08 15.41 -21.99
CA VAL A 252 2.34 15.71 -23.22
C VAL A 252 3.16 15.33 -24.46
N GLU A 253 4.45 15.69 -24.48
CA GLU A 253 5.40 15.29 -25.53
C GLU A 253 5.48 13.77 -25.65
N TYR A 254 5.66 13.08 -24.52
CA TYR A 254 5.69 11.61 -24.48
C TYR A 254 4.40 11.00 -25.04
N CYS A 255 3.22 11.52 -24.68
CA CYS A 255 1.95 11.02 -25.19
C CYS A 255 1.78 11.18 -26.70
N ILE A 256 2.24 12.30 -27.27
CA ILE A 256 2.05 12.59 -28.70
C ILE A 256 3.13 11.91 -29.54
N GLU A 257 4.40 12.01 -29.13
CA GLU A 257 5.55 11.52 -29.90
C GLU A 257 5.80 10.03 -29.70
N ASN A 258 5.75 9.55 -28.45
CA ASN A 258 6.12 8.16 -28.15
C ASN A 258 4.91 7.24 -28.23
N LEU A 259 3.76 7.68 -27.69
CA LEU A 259 2.54 6.86 -27.72
C LEU A 259 1.72 7.04 -29.01
N GLY A 260 2.05 8.04 -29.84
CA GLY A 260 1.39 8.29 -31.11
C GLY A 260 -0.07 8.75 -30.98
N ILE A 261 -0.42 9.41 -29.87
CA ILE A 261 -1.79 9.89 -29.64
C ILE A 261 -2.03 11.12 -30.51
N HIS A 262 -3.10 11.09 -31.31
CA HIS A 262 -3.44 12.19 -32.18
C HIS A 262 -3.91 13.42 -31.39
N THR A 263 -3.37 14.59 -31.72
CA THR A 263 -3.80 15.91 -31.24
C THR A 263 -5.31 16.20 -31.34
N GLU A 264 -6.01 15.57 -32.29
CA GLU A 264 -7.44 15.76 -32.53
C GLU A 264 -8.34 14.80 -31.73
N THR A 265 -7.79 13.99 -30.83
CA THR A 265 -8.63 13.15 -29.94
C THR A 265 -9.55 14.02 -29.10
N LYS A 266 -10.81 13.61 -28.97
CA LYS A 266 -11.84 14.33 -28.23
C LYS A 266 -12.29 13.60 -26.96
N ASP A 267 -12.56 14.38 -25.93
CA ASP A 267 -13.28 13.96 -24.72
C ASP A 267 -14.81 13.94 -24.95
N ASN A 268 -15.59 13.61 -23.91
CA ASN A 268 -17.05 13.54 -24.01
C ASN A 268 -17.71 14.92 -24.19
N ASN A 269 -17.02 16.02 -23.88
CA ASN A 269 -17.50 17.39 -24.14
C ASN A 269 -17.15 17.88 -25.56
N GLY A 270 -16.44 17.05 -26.33
CA GLY A 270 -15.96 17.40 -27.67
C GLY A 270 -14.68 18.23 -27.65
N TYR A 271 -14.01 18.37 -26.50
CA TYR A 271 -12.76 19.10 -26.39
C TYR A 271 -11.62 18.28 -26.97
N THR A 272 -10.88 18.88 -27.90
CA THR A 272 -9.58 18.36 -28.34
C THR A 272 -8.50 18.67 -27.31
N LEU A 273 -7.30 18.10 -27.47
CA LEU A 273 -6.16 18.39 -26.60
C LEU A 273 -5.90 19.90 -26.47
N LEU A 274 -5.90 20.63 -27.59
CA LEU A 274 -5.71 22.09 -27.59
C LEU A 274 -6.83 22.82 -26.84
N LEU A 275 -8.09 22.48 -27.09
CA LEU A 275 -9.21 23.12 -26.41
C LEU A 275 -9.22 22.79 -24.91
N ARG A 276 -8.83 21.57 -24.52
CA ARG A 276 -8.67 21.17 -23.13
C ARG A 276 -7.56 21.96 -22.44
N ALA A 277 -6.40 22.14 -23.08
CA ALA A 277 -5.30 22.95 -22.55
C ALA A 277 -5.75 24.40 -22.29
N ILE A 278 -6.54 24.96 -23.19
CA ILE A 278 -7.07 26.33 -23.08
C ILE A 278 -8.10 26.44 -21.94
N VAL A 279 -9.12 25.58 -21.93
CA VAL A 279 -10.18 25.61 -20.90
C VAL A 279 -9.62 25.26 -19.52
N GLY A 280 -8.65 24.34 -19.46
CA GLY A 280 -7.94 23.93 -18.25
C GLY A 280 -6.89 24.91 -17.76
N ARG A 281 -6.64 26.01 -18.50
CA ARG A 281 -5.58 27.00 -18.21
C ARG A 281 -4.20 26.35 -18.02
N ALA A 282 -3.86 25.43 -18.90
CA ALA A 282 -2.52 24.85 -18.96
C ALA A 282 -1.47 25.88 -19.40
N ASP A 283 -0.22 25.58 -19.12
CA ASP A 283 0.91 26.44 -19.44
C ASP A 283 0.98 26.74 -20.95
N TYR A 284 1.34 27.97 -21.27
CA TYR A 284 1.48 28.41 -22.66
C TYR A 284 2.49 27.58 -23.45
N ASN A 285 3.48 26.97 -22.80
CA ASN A 285 4.43 26.07 -23.44
C ASN A 285 3.74 24.83 -24.03
N ILE A 286 2.76 24.25 -23.32
CA ILE A 286 1.95 23.13 -23.82
C ILE A 286 1.08 23.60 -24.98
N VAL A 287 0.47 24.78 -24.87
CA VAL A 287 -0.33 25.37 -25.96
C VAL A 287 0.54 25.60 -27.20
N ARG A 288 1.75 26.16 -27.05
CA ARG A 288 2.73 26.33 -28.14
C ARG A 288 3.14 25.00 -28.75
N TYR A 289 3.45 24.00 -27.93
CA TYR A 289 3.80 22.68 -28.40
C TYR A 289 2.67 22.03 -29.22
N LEU A 290 1.43 22.12 -28.77
CA LEU A 290 0.27 21.61 -29.52
C LEU A 290 0.10 22.32 -30.87
N PHE A 291 0.42 23.61 -30.97
CA PHE A 291 0.46 24.28 -32.27
C PHE A 291 1.62 23.83 -33.15
N ASP A 292 2.80 23.57 -32.59
CA ASP A 292 3.94 23.01 -33.33
C ASP A 292 3.56 21.62 -33.89
N GLN A 293 2.76 20.85 -33.15
CA GLN A 293 2.15 19.58 -33.57
C GLN A 293 0.92 19.75 -34.48
N LYS A 294 0.64 20.97 -34.97
CA LYS A 294 -0.46 21.32 -35.89
C LYS A 294 -1.86 20.96 -35.40
N ALA A 295 -2.11 21.05 -34.09
CA ALA A 295 -3.46 20.93 -33.55
C ALA A 295 -4.38 21.98 -34.19
N SER A 296 -5.58 21.55 -34.58
CA SER A 296 -6.53 22.37 -35.31
C SER A 296 -7.15 23.45 -34.43
N GLN A 297 -7.11 24.69 -34.91
CA GLN A 297 -7.73 25.84 -34.26
C GLN A 297 -9.22 26.00 -34.59
N SER A 298 -9.70 25.33 -35.64
CA SER A 298 -11.07 25.47 -36.13
C SER A 298 -12.05 24.53 -35.44
N VAL A 299 -11.60 23.79 -34.43
CA VAL A 299 -12.44 22.81 -33.75
C VAL A 299 -13.49 23.52 -32.90
N ARG A 300 -14.68 22.92 -32.89
CA ARG A 300 -15.80 23.31 -32.03
C ARG A 300 -16.12 22.20 -31.06
N ASP A 301 -16.50 22.59 -29.86
CA ASP A 301 -17.02 21.68 -28.84
C ASP A 301 -18.47 21.23 -29.15
N ASN A 302 -19.05 20.44 -28.26
CA ASN A 302 -20.43 19.99 -28.40
C ASN A 302 -21.45 21.15 -28.32
N ALA A 303 -21.10 22.27 -27.69
CA ALA A 303 -21.90 23.50 -27.66
C ALA A 303 -21.72 24.38 -28.91
N ARG A 304 -20.94 23.91 -29.91
CA ARG A 304 -20.57 24.62 -31.15
C ARG A 304 -19.71 25.87 -30.92
N LEU A 305 -19.15 26.04 -29.73
CA LEU A 305 -18.24 27.13 -29.41
C LEU A 305 -16.86 26.84 -30.00
N SER A 306 -16.28 27.87 -30.60
CA SER A 306 -14.90 27.84 -31.12
C SER A 306 -13.87 28.09 -30.03
N ILE A 307 -12.62 27.70 -30.27
CA ILE A 307 -11.50 27.96 -29.38
C ILE A 307 -11.37 29.45 -29.04
N LEU A 308 -11.50 30.34 -30.03
CA LEU A 308 -11.42 31.79 -29.82
C LEU A 308 -12.53 32.32 -28.89
N GLN A 309 -13.74 31.74 -28.95
CA GLN A 309 -14.83 32.11 -28.04
C GLN A 309 -14.51 31.70 -26.60
N HIS A 310 -13.95 30.49 -26.38
CA HIS A 310 -13.49 30.05 -25.07
C HIS A 310 -12.42 30.97 -24.48
N VAL A 311 -11.41 31.33 -25.29
CA VAL A 311 -10.33 32.22 -24.85
C VAL A 311 -10.86 33.60 -24.44
N ARG A 312 -11.83 34.14 -25.20
CA ARG A 312 -12.48 35.42 -24.86
C ARG A 312 -13.30 35.34 -23.59
N MET A 313 -13.93 34.20 -23.29
CA MET A 313 -14.64 34.01 -22.02
C MET A 313 -13.67 33.92 -20.82
N ILE A 314 -12.48 33.35 -21.03
CA ILE A 314 -11.43 33.29 -20.00
C ILE A 314 -10.80 34.68 -19.74
N ASN A 315 -10.92 35.60 -20.71
CA ASN A 315 -10.36 36.96 -20.68
C ASN A 315 -8.83 37.01 -20.58
N ASP A 316 -8.16 36.05 -21.23
CA ASP A 316 -6.71 35.94 -21.27
C ASP A 316 -6.17 36.56 -22.57
N GLN A 317 -5.66 37.78 -22.48
CA GLN A 317 -5.13 38.52 -23.64
C GLN A 317 -3.85 37.90 -24.19
N GLU A 318 -3.00 37.34 -23.33
CA GLU A 318 -1.77 36.70 -23.76
C GLU A 318 -2.09 35.45 -24.59
N LEU A 319 -3.08 34.66 -24.18
CA LEU A 319 -3.55 33.51 -24.94
C LEU A 319 -4.19 33.92 -26.29
N VAL A 320 -4.91 35.05 -26.35
CA VAL A 320 -5.41 35.61 -27.61
C VAL A 320 -4.26 35.98 -28.54
N ASP A 321 -3.26 36.70 -28.03
CA ASP A 321 -2.08 37.10 -28.80
C ASP A 321 -1.30 35.86 -29.27
N ILE A 322 -1.19 34.86 -28.41
CA ILE A 322 -0.61 33.55 -28.71
C ILE A 322 -1.35 32.93 -29.90
N LEU A 323 -2.68 32.82 -29.86
CA LEU A 323 -3.48 32.22 -30.93
C LEU A 323 -3.38 32.99 -32.25
N LEU A 324 -3.49 34.32 -32.21
CA LEU A 324 -3.54 35.16 -33.41
C LEU A 324 -2.16 35.32 -34.08
N ASN A 325 -1.09 35.43 -33.28
CA ASN A 325 0.25 35.76 -33.78
C ASN A 325 1.20 34.56 -33.79
N TYR A 326 0.71 33.33 -33.61
CA TYR A 326 1.59 32.17 -33.60
C TYR A 326 2.29 31.95 -34.95
N LYS A 327 3.62 31.86 -34.90
CA LYS A 327 4.45 31.39 -36.01
C LYS A 327 5.12 30.07 -35.61
N PRO A 328 4.90 28.96 -36.34
CA PRO A 328 5.49 27.68 -35.99
C PRO A 328 7.01 27.76 -36.04
N LYS A 329 7.71 27.17 -35.05
CA LYS A 329 9.17 27.11 -35.09
C LYS A 329 9.60 26.07 -36.14
N ASN A 330 10.62 26.39 -36.92
CA ASN A 330 11.01 25.66 -38.14
C ASN A 330 11.18 24.14 -37.97
N LYS A 331 10.80 23.38 -39.03
CA LYS A 331 10.75 21.91 -39.13
C LYS A 331 12.10 21.16 -39.00
N SER A 332 13.24 21.85 -38.94
CA SER A 332 14.57 21.21 -38.94
C SER A 332 14.86 20.49 -37.63
N ASP A 333 14.51 21.10 -36.50
CA ASP A 333 15.03 20.67 -35.20
C ASP A 333 14.24 19.48 -34.63
N ALA A 334 12.94 19.42 -34.89
CA ALA A 334 12.08 18.29 -34.50
C ALA A 334 12.41 17.02 -35.28
N LYS A 335 12.65 17.10 -36.60
CA LYS A 335 13.10 15.94 -37.40
C LYS A 335 14.48 15.45 -36.99
N GLN A 336 15.37 16.36 -36.60
CA GLN A 336 16.73 16.02 -36.19
C GLN A 336 16.77 15.42 -34.78
N LYS A 337 15.94 15.92 -33.86
CA LYS A 337 15.69 15.30 -32.55
C LYS A 337 14.98 13.95 -32.65
N MET A 338 13.98 13.80 -33.52
CA MET A 338 13.28 12.53 -33.73
C MET A 338 14.22 11.50 -34.36
N LYS A 339 15.10 11.90 -35.31
CA LYS A 339 16.14 11.03 -35.88
C LYS A 339 17.16 10.61 -34.83
N HIS A 340 17.57 11.53 -33.95
CA HIS A 340 18.49 11.23 -32.83
C HIS A 340 17.85 10.31 -31.77
N ASN A 341 16.58 10.52 -31.43
CA ASN A 341 15.85 9.72 -30.45
C ASN A 341 15.53 8.32 -30.98
N VAL A 342 15.16 8.19 -32.26
CA VAL A 342 14.99 6.90 -32.93
C VAL A 342 16.33 6.16 -33.01
N GLN A 343 17.44 6.85 -33.31
CA GLN A 343 18.79 6.23 -33.26
C GLN A 343 19.16 5.77 -31.85
N LYS A 344 18.82 6.54 -30.80
CA LYS A 344 19.05 6.17 -29.41
C LYS A 344 18.21 4.96 -28.99
N LEU A 345 16.97 4.86 -29.48
CA LEU A 345 16.07 3.72 -29.25
C LEU A 345 16.50 2.45 -30.01
N ILE A 346 17.09 2.61 -31.20
CA ILE A 346 17.66 1.51 -31.99
C ILE A 346 18.94 0.99 -31.31
N MET A 347 19.83 1.89 -30.89
CA MET A 347 21.05 1.51 -30.16
C MET A 347 20.77 0.84 -28.82
N SER A 348 19.74 1.29 -28.07
CA SER A 348 19.34 0.63 -26.82
C SER A 348 18.67 -0.74 -27.04
N ARG A 349 18.08 -0.98 -28.22
CA ARG A 349 17.56 -2.30 -28.62
C ARG A 349 18.66 -3.23 -29.15
N GLN A 350 19.70 -2.68 -29.80
CA GLN A 350 20.87 -3.45 -30.25
C GLN A 350 21.72 -3.92 -29.06
N MET A 351 22.00 -3.03 -28.09
CA MET A 351 22.68 -3.41 -26.84
C MET A 351 21.95 -4.53 -26.07
N LYS A 352 20.61 -4.50 -26.04
CA LYS A 352 19.81 -5.57 -25.43
C LYS A 352 19.80 -6.88 -26.23
N LYS A 353 20.13 -6.83 -27.52
CA LYS A 353 20.25 -8.01 -28.37
C LYS A 353 21.64 -8.64 -28.24
N ASP A 354 22.67 -7.81 -28.17
CA ASP A 354 24.04 -8.26 -27.96
C ASP A 354 24.21 -8.88 -26.55
N GLU A 355 23.49 -8.37 -25.53
CA GLU A 355 23.40 -9.01 -24.21
C GLU A 355 22.66 -10.37 -24.21
N THR A 356 21.75 -10.61 -25.17
CA THR A 356 21.02 -11.89 -25.28
C THR A 356 21.68 -12.89 -26.22
N ASP A 357 22.49 -12.41 -27.17
CA ASP A 357 23.21 -13.24 -28.15
C ASP A 357 24.52 -13.80 -27.56
N GLU A 358 25.02 -13.29 -26.42
CA GLU A 358 26.07 -13.95 -25.64
C GLU A 358 25.58 -15.19 -24.84
N GLU A 359 24.27 -15.40 -24.67
CA GLU A 359 23.72 -16.52 -23.90
C GLU A 359 23.08 -17.65 -24.75
N THR A 360 22.92 -17.50 -26.07
CA THR A 360 22.44 -18.61 -26.93
C THR A 360 23.13 -18.66 -28.27
N GLY A 361 24.21 -19.44 -28.36
CA GLY A 361 24.74 -19.88 -29.64
C GLY A 361 23.81 -20.94 -30.23
N ASP A 362 23.11 -20.62 -31.32
CA ASP A 362 22.78 -21.61 -32.34
C ASP A 362 22.41 -20.98 -33.69
N GLU A 363 22.98 -21.56 -34.74
CA GLU A 363 22.93 -21.14 -36.13
C GLU A 363 21.57 -21.43 -36.77
N SER A 364 20.69 -20.44 -36.94
CA SER A 364 19.70 -20.41 -38.05
C SER A 364 18.95 -19.09 -38.15
N SER A 365 19.52 -18.05 -38.77
CA SER A 365 18.73 -16.86 -39.15
C SER A 365 19.36 -15.97 -40.25
N GLN A 366 19.84 -16.57 -41.34
CA GLN A 366 20.29 -15.80 -42.52
C GLN A 366 19.20 -15.53 -43.58
N ALA A 367 17.92 -15.78 -43.32
CA ALA A 367 16.90 -15.72 -44.38
C ALA A 367 15.81 -14.63 -44.25
N VAL A 368 15.80 -13.78 -43.20
CA VAL A 368 14.65 -12.87 -42.96
C VAL A 368 14.98 -11.36 -43.07
N SER A 369 16.24 -10.98 -43.30
CA SER A 369 16.63 -9.55 -43.26
C SER A 369 16.40 -8.74 -44.54
N ALA A 370 15.95 -9.34 -45.64
CA ALA A 370 15.88 -8.67 -46.94
C ALA A 370 14.47 -8.21 -47.38
N LEU A 371 13.40 -8.56 -46.64
CA LEU A 371 12.01 -8.31 -47.08
C LEU A 371 11.29 -7.16 -46.37
N ASP A 372 11.85 -6.58 -45.29
CA ASP A 372 11.12 -5.62 -44.45
C ASP A 372 11.55 -4.15 -44.62
N GLN A 373 12.54 -3.87 -45.48
CA GLN A 373 13.00 -2.49 -45.72
C GLN A 373 12.25 -1.75 -46.85
N SER A 374 11.31 -2.39 -47.55
CA SER A 374 10.61 -1.77 -48.68
C SER A 374 9.19 -1.27 -48.39
N VAL A 375 8.65 -1.42 -47.17
CA VAL A 375 7.24 -1.07 -46.85
C VAL A 375 7.09 0.19 -45.99
N LEU A 376 8.18 0.78 -45.48
CA LEU A 376 8.11 1.95 -44.58
C LEU A 376 8.24 3.31 -45.27
N PHE A 377 8.27 3.36 -46.61
CA PHE A 377 8.20 4.61 -47.37
C PHE A 377 7.28 4.48 -48.60
N LYS A 378 5.97 4.40 -48.36
CA LYS A 378 4.94 4.85 -49.29
C LYS A 378 3.81 5.53 -48.55
#